data_AF-A0A1W5DD09-F1
#
_entry.id   AF-A0A1W5DD09-F1
#
_cell.length_a   1.000
_cell.length_b   1.000
_cell.length_c   1.000
_cell.angle_alpha   90.00
_cell.angle_beta   90.00
_cell.angle_gamma   90.00
#
_symmetry.space_group_name_H-M   'P 1'
#
loop_
_entity.id
_entity.type
_entity.pdbx_description
1 polymer ?
#
loop_
_entity_poly.entity_id
_entity_poly.type
_entity_poly.pdbx_seq_one_letter_code
_entity_poly.pdbx_strand_id
1 'polypeptide(L)'
;MRDVCHFDRVPNDLVTEDATISNDNLADQLKRAERGYLESRSAYLLKSSIWESILVTDPTLKAVHSGANATPAERSLHPLIDTRDVLSIAHANLASHLTTMMDDLTMVEAQNIISSKKNRTLADTLLDLTANMQSERAEDVSNAKLRSQLQVLKEETKMSKARWRIMKSVTAAVIVGSGIDWSRNDELRELVLDDEDGPA
;
A
#
# COMPACT_ATOMS: atom_id res chain seq x y z
N MET A 1 25.94 -44.88 -46.55
CA MET A 1 24.86 -43.89 -46.38
C MET A 1 25.39 -42.72 -45.58
N ARG A 2 25.82 -41.67 -46.30
CA ARG A 2 26.21 -40.37 -45.77
C ARG A 2 25.24 -39.40 -46.43
N ASP A 3 24.50 -38.64 -45.65
CA ASP A 3 23.95 -37.37 -46.12
C ASP A 3 24.34 -36.31 -45.09
N VAL A 4 25.56 -35.81 -45.33
CA VAL A 4 26.12 -34.62 -44.73
C VAL A 4 25.30 -33.46 -45.28
N CYS A 5 24.71 -32.66 -44.38
CA CYS A 5 24.00 -31.45 -44.75
C CYS A 5 24.86 -30.60 -45.69
N HIS A 6 24.38 -30.47 -46.92
CA HIS A 6 24.93 -29.62 -47.96
C HIS A 6 24.67 -28.17 -47.51
N PHE A 7 25.68 -27.54 -46.91
CA PHE A 7 25.71 -26.10 -46.75
C PHE A 7 25.97 -25.54 -48.14
N ASP A 8 24.89 -25.22 -48.86
CA ASP A 8 24.99 -24.66 -50.19
C ASP A 8 25.81 -23.37 -50.16
N ARG A 9 26.91 -23.45 -50.91
CA ARG A 9 27.87 -22.41 -51.19
C ARG A 9 27.13 -21.24 -51.84
N VAL A 10 27.07 -20.10 -51.16
CA VAL A 10 26.57 -18.85 -51.74
C VAL A 10 27.39 -18.57 -53.01
N PRO A 11 26.76 -18.45 -54.20
CA PRO A 11 27.48 -18.10 -55.41
C PRO A 11 27.97 -16.66 -55.27
N ASN A 12 29.29 -16.53 -55.27
CA ASN A 12 30.00 -15.27 -55.30
C ASN A 12 30.07 -14.81 -56.76
N ASP A 13 28.99 -14.22 -57.27
CA ASP A 13 28.98 -13.50 -58.53
C ASP A 13 27.97 -12.35 -58.46
N LEU A 14 28.39 -11.19 -58.99
CA LEU A 14 27.66 -9.94 -59.18
C LEU A 14 27.72 -8.91 -58.03
N VAL A 15 28.95 -8.50 -57.69
CA VAL A 15 29.20 -7.07 -57.44
C VAL A 15 29.32 -6.40 -58.79
N THR A 16 28.23 -5.78 -59.26
CA THR A 16 28.14 -4.52 -60.00
C THR A 16 26.80 -4.48 -60.73
N GLU A 17 25.79 -3.92 -60.06
CA GLU A 17 24.77 -3.11 -60.71
C GLU A 17 24.35 -2.06 -59.69
N ASP A 18 25.07 -0.93 -59.74
CA ASP A 18 24.67 0.33 -59.13
C ASP A 18 23.44 0.85 -59.89
N ALA A 19 22.28 0.27 -59.58
CA ALA A 19 20.99 0.73 -60.07
C ALA A 19 20.28 1.38 -58.89
N THR A 20 20.29 2.71 -58.90
CA THR A 20 19.47 3.63 -58.08
C THR A 20 18.22 2.94 -57.55
N ILE A 21 18.29 2.42 -56.33
CA ILE A 21 17.09 1.97 -55.63
C ILE A 21 16.30 3.25 -55.40
N SER A 22 15.24 3.47 -56.20
CA SER A 22 14.30 4.55 -55.93
C SER A 22 13.94 4.46 -54.44
N ASN A 23 13.96 5.59 -53.74
CA ASN A 23 13.77 5.65 -52.30
C ASN A 23 12.48 4.91 -51.87
N ASP A 24 11.48 4.89 -52.76
CA ASP A 24 10.22 4.16 -52.64
C ASP A 24 10.40 2.62 -52.66
N ASN A 25 11.26 2.08 -53.51
CA ASN A 25 11.56 0.63 -53.56
C ASN A 25 12.38 0.18 -52.34
N LEU A 26 13.29 1.04 -51.84
CA LEU A 26 14.04 0.76 -50.60
C LEU A 26 13.10 0.72 -49.39
N ALA A 27 12.19 1.70 -49.30
CA ALA A 27 11.18 1.77 -48.24
C ALA A 27 10.26 0.55 -48.25
N ASP A 28 9.81 0.11 -49.44
CA ASP A 28 8.98 -1.08 -49.58
C ASP A 28 9.72 -2.37 -49.21
N GLN A 29 10.99 -2.50 -49.57
CA GLN A 29 11.82 -3.65 -49.19
C GLN A 29 12.09 -3.67 -47.68
N LEU A 30 12.36 -2.51 -47.06
CA LEU A 30 12.54 -2.38 -45.62
C LEU A 30 11.25 -2.79 -44.88
N LYS A 31 10.08 -2.34 -45.35
CA LYS A 31 8.78 -2.68 -44.76
C LYS A 31 8.47 -4.18 -44.88
N ARG A 32 8.87 -4.83 -45.98
CA ARG A 32 8.75 -6.29 -46.14
C ARG A 32 9.71 -7.04 -45.21
N ALA A 33 10.95 -6.58 -45.10
CA ALA A 33 11.94 -7.15 -44.19
C ALA A 33 11.54 -7.01 -42.72
N GLU A 34 11.04 -5.83 -42.32
CA GLU A 34 10.51 -5.58 -40.98
C GLU A 34 9.33 -6.51 -40.67
N ARG A 35 8.39 -6.67 -41.61
CA ARG A 35 7.26 -7.59 -41.43
C ARG A 35 7.71 -9.04 -41.28
N GLY A 36 8.63 -9.49 -42.15
CA GLY A 36 9.19 -10.84 -42.06
C GLY A 36 9.99 -11.07 -40.77
N TYR A 37 10.69 -10.05 -40.29
CA TYR A 37 11.36 -10.09 -38.99
C TYR A 37 10.37 -10.17 -37.83
N LEU A 38 9.31 -9.34 -37.83
CA LEU A 38 8.29 -9.39 -36.78
C LEU A 38 7.54 -10.73 -36.76
N GLU A 39 7.27 -11.31 -37.92
CA GLU A 39 6.64 -12.62 -38.06
C GLU A 39 7.55 -13.75 -37.56
N SER A 40 8.83 -13.75 -37.93
CA SER A 40 9.79 -14.73 -37.41
C SER A 40 10.03 -14.57 -35.91
N ARG A 41 10.08 -13.34 -35.40
CA ARG A 41 10.21 -13.05 -33.96
C ARG A 41 8.99 -13.53 -33.18
N SER A 42 7.78 -13.26 -33.66
CA SER A 42 6.56 -13.72 -32.98
C SER A 42 6.46 -15.25 -32.99
N ALA A 43 6.79 -15.89 -34.11
CA ALA A 43 6.85 -17.35 -34.21
C ALA A 43 7.89 -17.95 -33.25
N TYR A 44 9.06 -17.33 -33.13
CA TYR A 44 10.10 -17.76 -32.18
C TYR A 44 9.64 -17.62 -30.72
N LEU A 45 9.05 -16.47 -30.35
CA LEU A 45 8.55 -16.24 -29.00
C LEU A 45 7.44 -17.23 -28.63
N LEU A 46 6.51 -17.50 -29.56
CA LEU A 46 5.46 -18.49 -29.36
C LEU A 46 6.06 -19.90 -29.17
N LYS A 47 7.00 -20.29 -30.04
CA LYS A 47 7.70 -21.57 -29.91
C LYS A 47 8.42 -21.67 -28.57
N SER A 48 9.16 -20.65 -28.16
CA SER A 48 9.86 -20.60 -26.87
C SER A 48 8.88 -20.76 -25.70
N SER A 49 7.76 -20.03 -25.72
CA SER A 49 6.74 -20.13 -24.68
C SER A 49 6.10 -21.51 -24.60
N ILE A 50 5.84 -22.14 -25.76
CA ILE A 50 5.32 -23.52 -25.81
C ILE A 50 6.34 -24.49 -25.21
N TRP A 51 7.62 -24.37 -25.58
CA TRP A 51 8.66 -25.24 -25.02
C TRP A 51 8.81 -25.06 -23.51
N GLU A 52 8.81 -23.83 -23.03
CA GLU A 52 8.85 -23.54 -21.59
C GLU A 52 7.66 -24.17 -20.87
N SER A 53 6.45 -24.01 -21.42
CA SER A 53 5.24 -24.63 -20.87
C SER A 53 5.34 -26.15 -20.82
N ILE A 54 5.83 -26.80 -21.89
CA ILE A 54 6.02 -28.26 -21.92
C ILE A 54 7.07 -28.69 -20.89
N LEU A 55 8.21 -27.99 -20.83
CA LEU A 55 9.31 -28.31 -19.92
C LEU A 55 8.93 -28.21 -18.45
N VAL A 56 7.95 -27.37 -18.10
CA VAL A 56 7.44 -27.25 -16.72
C VAL A 56 6.24 -28.17 -16.47
N THR A 57 5.31 -28.26 -17.42
CA THR A 57 4.01 -28.92 -17.23
C THR A 57 4.11 -30.44 -17.37
N ASP A 58 4.87 -30.95 -18.33
CA ASP A 58 5.00 -32.40 -18.54
C ASP A 58 5.60 -33.13 -17.32
N PRO A 59 6.76 -32.70 -16.76
CA PRO A 59 7.31 -33.37 -15.59
C PRO A 59 6.45 -33.19 -14.33
N THR A 60 5.73 -32.07 -14.18
CA THR A 60 4.82 -31.87 -13.04
C THR A 60 3.59 -32.78 -13.13
N LEU A 61 2.98 -32.90 -14.31
CA LEU A 61 1.87 -33.83 -14.55
C LEU A 61 2.30 -35.29 -14.31
N LYS A 62 3.50 -35.66 -14.79
CA LYS A 62 4.04 -37.01 -14.58
C LYS A 62 4.39 -37.29 -13.13
N ALA A 63 4.95 -36.32 -12.42
CA ALA A 63 5.26 -36.43 -11.00
C ALA A 63 4.02 -36.74 -10.15
N VAL A 64 2.86 -36.18 -10.50
CA VAL A 64 1.60 -36.37 -9.76
C VAL A 64 0.82 -37.60 -10.25
N HIS A 65 0.77 -37.85 -11.56
CA HIS A 65 -0.19 -38.80 -12.14
C HIS A 65 0.43 -40.05 -12.77
N SER A 66 1.72 -40.05 -13.12
CA SER A 66 2.29 -41.13 -13.94
C SER A 66 2.86 -42.30 -13.13
N GLY A 67 2.88 -42.23 -11.79
CA GLY A 67 3.21 -43.36 -10.93
C GLY A 67 4.49 -44.11 -11.37
N ALA A 68 4.34 -45.38 -11.77
CA ALA A 68 5.45 -46.22 -12.24
C ALA A 68 5.98 -45.86 -13.65
N ASN A 69 5.22 -45.12 -14.46
CA ASN A 69 5.61 -44.66 -15.79
C ASN A 69 6.45 -43.37 -15.77
N ALA A 70 6.58 -42.72 -14.61
CA ALA A 70 7.43 -41.55 -14.43
C ALA A 70 8.89 -41.94 -14.20
N THR A 71 9.80 -41.15 -14.78
CA THR A 71 11.24 -41.27 -14.53
C THR A 71 11.55 -41.03 -13.05
N PRO A 72 12.68 -41.55 -12.52
CA PRO A 72 13.06 -41.33 -11.13
C PRO A 72 13.16 -39.85 -10.75
N ALA A 73 13.65 -39.01 -11.67
CA ALA A 73 13.73 -37.56 -11.46
C ALA A 73 12.35 -36.92 -11.34
N GLU A 74 11.39 -37.27 -12.22
CA GLU A 74 10.01 -36.77 -12.14
C GLU A 74 9.33 -37.21 -10.84
N ARG A 75 9.51 -38.47 -10.40
CA ARG A 75 8.96 -38.96 -9.12
C ARG A 75 9.49 -38.19 -7.91
N SER A 76 10.74 -37.75 -7.94
CA SER A 76 11.33 -36.95 -6.86
C SER A 76 10.71 -35.56 -6.72
N LEU A 77 10.03 -35.05 -7.75
CA LEU A 77 9.36 -33.75 -7.72
C LEU A 77 8.05 -33.78 -6.92
N HIS A 78 7.42 -34.94 -6.76
CA HIS A 78 6.12 -35.07 -6.08
C HIS A 78 6.06 -34.40 -4.69
N PRO A 79 6.98 -34.67 -3.73
CA PRO A 79 6.94 -34.00 -2.42
C PRO A 79 7.15 -32.49 -2.50
N LEU A 80 7.94 -32.01 -3.46
CA LEU A 80 8.16 -30.57 -3.67
C LEU A 80 6.90 -29.88 -4.22
N ILE A 81 6.17 -30.57 -5.11
CA ILE A 81 4.89 -30.10 -5.64
C ILE A 81 3.84 -30.05 -4.53
N ASP A 82 3.75 -31.09 -3.70
CA ASP A 82 2.81 -31.13 -2.57
C ASP A 82 3.06 -30.01 -1.56
N THR A 83 4.31 -29.81 -1.15
CA THR A 83 4.69 -28.69 -0.26
C THR A 83 4.39 -27.33 -0.88
N ARG A 84 4.66 -27.14 -2.18
CA ARG A 84 4.29 -25.92 -2.91
C ARG A 84 2.79 -25.69 -2.89
N ASP A 85 1.98 -26.72 -3.12
CA ASP A 85 0.52 -26.61 -3.21
C ASP A 85 -0.08 -26.26 -1.84
N VAL A 86 0.39 -26.89 -0.76
CA VAL A 86 0.02 -26.55 0.62
C VAL A 86 0.39 -25.10 0.96
N LEU A 87 1.61 -24.67 0.63
CA LEU A 87 2.05 -23.29 0.85
C LEU A 87 1.24 -22.29 0.02
N SER A 88 0.88 -22.64 -1.21
CA SER A 88 0.08 -21.78 -2.09
C SER A 88 -1.34 -21.59 -1.55
N ILE A 89 -1.96 -22.65 -1.02
CA ILE A 89 -3.26 -22.57 -0.35
C ILE A 89 -3.16 -21.69 0.90
N ALA A 90 -2.15 -21.92 1.75
CA ALA A 90 -1.94 -21.12 2.94
C ALA A 90 -1.72 -19.64 2.62
N HIS A 91 -0.92 -19.35 1.58
CA HIS A 91 -0.67 -18.00 1.10
C HIS A 91 -1.94 -17.35 0.55
N ALA A 92 -2.73 -18.05 -0.25
CA ALA A 92 -4.00 -17.54 -0.77
C ALA A 92 -4.99 -17.19 0.36
N ASN A 93 -5.08 -18.05 1.38
CA ASN A 93 -5.92 -17.78 2.55
C ASN A 93 -5.43 -16.55 3.32
N LEU A 94 -4.12 -16.46 3.60
CA LEU A 94 -3.53 -15.32 4.29
C LEU A 94 -3.73 -14.01 3.50
N ALA A 95 -3.54 -14.05 2.18
CA ALA A 95 -3.77 -12.90 1.31
C ALA A 95 -5.24 -12.46 1.36
N SER A 96 -6.18 -13.41 1.30
CA SER A 96 -7.61 -13.12 1.42
C SER A 96 -7.96 -12.50 2.78
N HIS A 97 -7.41 -13.04 3.87
CA HIS A 97 -7.61 -12.49 5.21
C HIS A 97 -7.03 -11.08 5.34
N LEU A 98 -5.84 -10.85 4.78
CA LEU A 98 -5.21 -9.53 4.76
C LEU A 98 -6.09 -8.53 4.01
N THR A 99 -6.58 -8.88 2.83
CA THR A 99 -7.46 -7.98 2.06
C THR A 99 -8.73 -7.64 2.82
N THR A 100 -9.37 -8.62 3.47
CA THR A 100 -10.57 -8.35 4.29
C THR A 100 -10.26 -7.47 5.50
N MET A 101 -9.15 -7.73 6.20
CA MET A 101 -8.73 -6.88 7.34
C MET A 101 -8.41 -5.45 6.90
N MET A 102 -7.81 -5.29 5.72
CA MET A 102 -7.53 -3.97 5.16
C MET A 102 -8.83 -3.23 4.84
N ASP A 103 -9.79 -3.90 4.20
CA ASP A 103 -11.11 -3.34 3.90
C ASP A 103 -11.85 -2.93 5.19
N ASP A 104 -11.85 -3.80 6.21
CA ASP A 104 -12.45 -3.51 7.51
C ASP A 104 -11.77 -2.32 8.20
N LEU A 105 -10.44 -2.27 8.18
CA LEU A 105 -9.67 -1.16 8.74
C LEU A 105 -10.03 0.15 8.05
N THR A 106 -10.03 0.18 6.71
CA THR A 106 -10.36 1.39 5.95
C THR A 106 -11.80 1.86 6.22
N MET A 107 -12.74 0.93 6.39
CA MET A 107 -14.13 1.24 6.75
C MET A 107 -14.21 1.86 8.16
N VAL A 108 -13.52 1.27 9.14
CA VAL A 108 -13.49 1.78 10.52
C VAL A 108 -12.82 3.15 10.58
N GLU A 109 -11.71 3.36 9.87
CA GLU A 109 -11.03 4.65 9.77
C GLU A 109 -11.94 5.72 9.16
N ALA A 110 -12.63 5.41 8.07
CA ALA A 110 -13.59 6.32 7.46
C ALA A 110 -14.72 6.69 8.44
N GLN A 111 -15.25 5.71 9.16
CA GLN A 111 -16.29 5.93 10.15
C GLN A 111 -15.78 6.77 11.35
N ASN A 112 -14.54 6.56 11.77
CA ASN A 112 -13.91 7.35 12.83
C ASN A 112 -13.73 8.80 12.40
N ILE A 113 -13.27 9.07 11.19
CA ILE A 113 -13.15 10.44 10.64
C ILE A 113 -14.52 11.14 10.65
N ILE A 114 -15.57 10.46 10.19
CA ILE A 114 -16.93 11.01 10.18
C ILE A 114 -17.40 11.31 11.62
N SER A 115 -17.15 10.39 12.55
CA SER A 115 -17.59 10.52 13.95
C SER A 115 -16.82 11.61 14.68
N SER A 116 -15.51 11.70 14.48
CA SER A 116 -14.65 12.77 14.99
C SER A 116 -15.10 14.15 14.49
N LYS A 117 -15.43 14.27 13.19
CA LYS A 117 -15.98 15.51 12.63
C LYS A 117 -17.30 15.90 13.30
N LYS A 118 -18.22 14.94 13.51
CA LYS A 118 -19.49 15.18 14.21
C LYS A 118 -19.26 15.62 15.66
N ASN A 119 -18.36 14.94 16.37
CA ASN A 119 -18.01 15.27 17.75
C ASN A 119 -17.46 16.70 17.85
N ARG A 120 -16.58 17.08 16.91
CA ARG A 120 -16.07 18.46 16.83
C ARG A 120 -17.19 19.46 16.60
N THR A 121 -18.09 19.23 15.64
CA THR A 121 -19.23 20.12 15.40
C THR A 121 -20.14 20.24 16.62
N LEU A 122 -20.40 19.14 17.33
CA LEU A 122 -21.19 19.16 18.57
C LEU A 122 -20.47 19.88 19.71
N ALA A 123 -19.15 19.74 19.82
CA ALA A 123 -18.36 20.49 20.79
C ALA A 123 -18.39 21.99 20.49
N ASP A 124 -18.25 22.38 19.22
CA ASP A 124 -18.34 23.77 18.77
C ASP A 124 -19.72 24.37 19.12
N THR A 125 -20.81 23.65 18.83
CA THR A 125 -22.17 24.13 19.18
C THR A 125 -22.40 24.20 20.69
N LEU A 126 -21.83 23.29 21.49
CA LEU A 126 -21.88 23.38 22.95
C LEU A 126 -21.09 24.59 23.47
N LEU A 127 -19.92 24.88 22.90
CA LEU A 127 -19.14 26.06 23.26
C LEU A 127 -19.90 27.34 22.91
N ASP A 128 -20.54 27.42 21.74
CA ASP A 128 -21.37 28.55 21.35
C ASP A 128 -22.57 28.73 22.28
N LEU A 129 -23.29 27.64 22.60
CA LEU A 129 -24.44 27.68 23.51
C LEU A 129 -24.02 28.11 24.92
N THR A 130 -22.90 27.59 25.43
CA THR A 130 -22.40 27.97 26.75
C THR A 130 -21.85 29.39 26.78
N ALA A 131 -21.24 29.87 25.70
CA ALA A 131 -20.82 31.26 25.56
C ALA A 131 -22.04 32.21 25.56
N ASN A 132 -23.09 31.87 24.81
CA ASN A 132 -24.34 32.62 24.80
C ASN A 132 -25.00 32.65 26.19
N MET A 133 -25.09 31.52 26.89
CA MET A 133 -25.61 31.46 28.26
C MET A 133 -24.74 32.24 29.26
N GLN A 134 -23.42 32.26 29.09
CA GLN A 134 -22.52 33.07 29.92
C GLN A 134 -22.68 34.57 29.63
N SER A 135 -22.87 34.96 28.37
CA SER A 135 -23.14 36.35 27.98
C SER A 135 -24.47 36.83 28.54
N GLU A 136 -25.55 36.04 28.38
CA GLU A 136 -26.86 36.32 28.97
C GLU A 136 -26.76 36.44 30.50
N ARG A 137 -26.09 35.51 31.18
CA ARG A 137 -25.85 35.63 32.63
C ARG A 137 -25.02 36.85 33.01
N ALA A 138 -24.05 37.27 32.20
CA ALA A 138 -23.22 38.44 32.51
C ALA A 138 -24.00 39.76 32.33
N GLU A 139 -24.92 39.80 31.37
CA GLU A 139 -25.83 40.93 31.13
C GLU A 139 -26.94 41.02 32.20
N ASP A 140 -27.47 39.87 32.66
CA ASP A 140 -28.52 39.81 33.70
C ASP A 140 -28.01 40.15 35.12
N VAL A 141 -26.69 40.15 35.32
CA VAL A 141 -26.07 40.54 36.60
C VAL A 141 -25.97 42.07 36.69
N SER A 142 -27.11 42.68 37.01
CA SER A 142 -27.28 44.11 37.35
C SER A 142 -26.68 44.46 38.74
N ASN A 143 -26.36 43.46 39.57
CA ASN A 143 -25.99 43.65 40.96
C ASN A 143 -24.46 43.73 41.18
N ALA A 144 -23.94 44.88 41.63
CA ALA A 144 -22.50 45.13 41.81
C ALA A 144 -21.79 44.13 42.73
N LYS A 145 -22.51 43.58 43.72
CA LYS A 145 -21.99 42.55 44.63
C LYS A 145 -21.70 41.22 43.91
N LEU A 146 -22.56 40.80 42.99
CA LEU A 146 -22.34 39.57 42.20
C LEU A 146 -21.17 39.71 41.21
N ARG A 147 -20.94 40.91 40.65
CA ARG A 147 -19.76 41.16 39.80
C ARG A 147 -18.45 40.97 40.56
N SER A 148 -18.37 41.48 41.80
CA SER A 148 -17.18 41.30 42.64
C SER A 148 -16.91 39.81 42.96
N GLN A 149 -17.96 39.03 43.22
CA GLN A 149 -17.84 37.59 43.49
C GLN A 149 -17.45 36.79 42.23
N LEU A 150 -17.99 37.14 41.06
CA LEU A 150 -17.60 36.55 39.79
C LEU A 150 -16.14 36.83 39.43
N GLN A 151 -15.64 38.03 39.74
CA GLN A 151 -14.26 38.40 39.47
C GLN A 151 -13.28 37.61 40.34
N VAL A 152 -13.62 37.41 41.63
CA VAL A 152 -12.85 36.54 42.54
C VAL A 152 -12.83 35.09 42.04
N LEU A 153 -13.99 34.54 41.65
CA LEU A 153 -14.10 33.18 41.12
C LEU A 153 -13.33 33.00 39.80
N LYS A 154 -13.29 34.03 38.93
CA LYS A 154 -12.47 34.02 37.71
C LYS A 154 -10.97 33.99 38.03
N GLU A 155 -10.54 34.74 39.04
CA GLU A 155 -9.13 34.74 39.44
C GLU A 155 -8.74 33.39 40.07
N GLU A 156 -9.61 32.80 40.89
CA GLU A 156 -9.39 31.48 41.49
C GLU A 156 -9.32 30.36 40.44
N THR A 157 -10.20 30.39 39.44
CA THR A 157 -10.18 29.42 38.33
C THR A 157 -8.94 29.58 37.45
N LYS A 158 -8.47 30.82 37.21
CA LYS A 158 -7.22 31.09 36.52
C LYS A 158 -6.01 30.53 37.29
N MET A 159 -5.98 30.72 38.60
CA MET A 159 -4.94 30.16 39.48
C MET A 159 -4.98 28.62 39.51
N SER A 160 -6.18 28.02 39.51
CA SER A 160 -6.36 26.57 39.44
C SER A 160 -5.86 26.00 38.11
N LYS A 161 -6.20 26.63 36.97
CA LYS A 161 -5.68 26.25 35.64
C LYS A 161 -4.17 26.36 35.56
N ALA A 162 -3.57 27.41 36.13
CA ALA A 162 -2.12 27.55 36.17
C ALA A 162 -1.44 26.42 36.95
N ARG A 163 -2.01 26.03 38.11
CA ARG A 163 -1.51 24.89 38.90
C ARG A 163 -1.66 23.57 38.16
N TRP A 164 -2.80 23.36 37.49
CA TRP A 164 -3.02 22.16 36.68
C TRP A 164 -2.01 22.05 35.54
N ARG A 165 -1.71 23.15 34.84
CA ARG A 165 -0.69 23.18 33.78
C ARG A 165 0.69 22.77 34.28
N ILE A 166 1.09 23.26 35.45
CA ILE A 166 2.36 22.87 36.08
C ILE A 166 2.35 21.37 36.44
N MET A 167 1.23 20.85 36.94
CA MET A 167 1.11 19.43 37.25
C MET A 167 1.16 18.54 36.00
N LYS A 168 0.51 18.96 34.90
CA LYS A 168 0.54 18.28 33.60
C LYS A 168 1.97 18.21 33.07
N SER A 169 2.70 19.34 33.07
CA SER A 169 4.07 19.38 32.54
C SER A 169 5.05 18.54 33.36
N VAL A 170 4.93 18.54 34.69
CA VAL A 170 5.75 17.69 35.56
C VAL A 170 5.43 16.21 35.32
N THR A 171 4.16 15.84 35.21
CA THR A 171 3.75 14.45 34.97
C THR A 171 4.23 13.96 33.60
N ALA A 172 4.11 14.78 32.55
CA ALA A 172 4.63 14.48 31.22
C ALA A 172 6.17 14.28 31.24
N ALA A 173 6.91 15.15 31.92
CA ALA A 173 8.36 15.01 32.06
C ALA A 173 8.76 13.71 32.80
N VAL A 174 8.00 13.31 33.81
CA VAL A 174 8.21 12.03 34.53
C VAL A 174 7.94 10.83 33.62
N ILE A 175 6.85 10.86 32.85
CA ILE A 175 6.50 9.78 31.91
C ILE A 175 7.60 9.63 30.85
N VAL A 176 8.03 10.72 30.23
CA VAL A 176 9.12 10.70 29.22
C VAL A 176 10.45 10.26 29.82
N GLY A 177 10.77 10.72 31.04
CA GLY A 177 12.01 10.36 31.74
C GLY A 177 12.05 8.93 32.32
N SER A 178 10.89 8.30 32.52
CA SER A 178 10.78 6.96 33.11
C SER A 178 11.13 5.80 32.17
N GLY A 179 11.24 6.06 30.86
CA GLY A 179 11.51 5.04 29.85
C GLY A 179 10.31 4.13 29.51
N ILE A 180 9.11 4.48 29.98
CA ILE A 180 7.86 3.84 29.54
C ILE A 180 7.63 4.18 28.05
N ASP A 181 7.22 3.20 27.24
CA ASP A 181 6.90 3.41 25.82
C ASP A 181 5.54 4.13 25.66
N TRP A 182 5.54 5.41 25.99
CA TRP A 182 4.38 6.31 25.94
C TRP A 182 3.90 6.58 24.51
N SER A 183 4.73 6.31 23.49
CA SER A 183 4.43 6.58 22.08
C SER A 183 3.35 5.65 21.50
N ARG A 184 3.28 4.42 22.02
CA ARG A 184 2.35 3.38 21.56
C ARG A 184 1.00 3.39 22.27
N ASN A 185 0.88 4.10 23.40
CA ASN A 185 -0.37 4.23 24.13
C ASN A 185 -1.00 5.59 23.80
N ASP A 186 -2.15 5.57 23.14
CA ASP A 186 -2.83 6.79 22.72
C ASP A 186 -3.14 7.75 23.88
N GLU A 187 -3.48 7.24 25.06
CA GLU A 187 -3.76 8.07 26.26
C GLU A 187 -2.49 8.77 26.79
N LEU A 188 -1.35 8.06 26.77
CA LEU A 188 -0.07 8.63 27.22
C LEU A 188 0.52 9.57 26.16
N ARG A 189 0.32 9.26 24.88
CA ARG A 189 0.73 10.10 23.77
C ARG A 189 -0.03 11.42 23.79
N GLU A 190 -1.33 11.39 24.04
CA GLU A 190 -2.15 12.59 24.23
C GLU A 190 -1.67 13.38 25.45
N LEU A 191 -1.49 12.74 26.61
CA LEU A 191 -1.03 13.43 27.82
C LEU A 191 0.33 14.15 27.67
N VAL A 192 1.24 13.59 26.85
CA VAL A 192 2.60 14.11 26.62
C VAL A 192 2.67 15.12 25.48
N LEU A 193 1.92 14.93 24.38
CA LEU A 193 2.00 15.77 23.17
C LEU A 193 0.92 16.85 23.06
N ASP A 194 -0.08 16.85 23.93
CA ASP A 194 -1.16 17.82 23.88
C ASP A 194 -0.71 19.21 24.36
N ASP A 195 -0.27 20.01 23.38
CA ASP A 195 -0.02 21.44 23.50
C ASP A 195 -1.37 22.17 23.45
N GLU A 196 -1.93 22.50 24.62
CA GLU A 196 -3.13 23.35 24.72
C GLU A 196 -2.87 24.83 24.33
N ASP A 197 -1.93 25.10 23.43
CA ASP A 197 -1.60 26.42 22.91
C ASP A 197 -2.35 26.67 21.57
N GLY A 198 -3.69 26.73 21.67
CA GLY A 198 -4.51 27.54 20.75
C GLY A 198 -4.55 29.00 21.25
N PRO A 199 -4.53 30.01 20.36
CA PRO A 199 -4.15 31.37 20.73
C PRO A 199 -5.09 32.01 21.76
N ALA A 200 -4.48 32.82 22.62
CA ALA A 200 -5.12 33.75 23.57
C ALA A 200 -5.89 34.88 22.88
#